data_AF-A0A9X1VVQ9-F1
#
_entry.id   AF-A0A9X1VVQ9-F1
#
_cell.length_a   1.000
_cell.length_b   1.000
_cell.length_c   1.000
_cell.angle_alpha   90.00
_cell.angle_beta   90.00
_cell.angle_gamma   90.00
#
_symmetry.space_group_name_H-M   'P 1'
#
loop_
_entity.id
_entity.type
_entity.pdbx_description
1 polymer ?
#
loop_
_entity_poly.entity_id
_entity_poly.type
_entity_poly.pdbx_seq_one_letter_code
_entity_poly.pdbx_strand_id
1 'polypeptide(L)' 'MKNELAGRGGAGRGQGRKALPEDLVLKAVTIKLSAAQREKLQRLGGAPWVRKKIDKAKVSE' A
#
# COMPACT_ATOMS: atom_id res chain seq x y z
N MET A 1 18.43 -48.83 7.44
CA MET A 1 17.34 -47.89 7.80
C MET A 1 17.40 -46.74 6.82
N LYS A 2 16.33 -46.52 6.04
CA LYS A 2 16.28 -45.46 5.02
C LYS A 2 16.27 -44.11 5.76
N ASN A 3 17.27 -43.27 5.49
CA ASN A 3 17.34 -41.93 6.05
C ASN A 3 16.41 -41.06 5.21
N GLU A 4 15.19 -40.84 5.70
CA GLU A 4 14.23 -39.93 5.09
C GLU A 4 14.81 -38.51 5.18
N LEU A 5 15.06 -37.91 4.02
CA LEU A 5 15.40 -36.50 3.90
C LEU A 5 14.23 -35.70 4.49
N ALA A 6 14.34 -35.34 5.76
CA ALA A 6 13.43 -34.44 6.44
C ALA A 6 13.58 -33.05 5.79
N GLY A 7 12.89 -32.85 4.66
CA GLY A 7 12.80 -31.58 3.98
C GLY A 7 12.25 -30.56 4.96
N ARG A 8 13.12 -29.65 5.41
CA ARG A 8 12.70 -28.46 6.15
C ARG A 8 11.99 -27.53 5.16
N GLY A 9 10.73 -27.84 4.88
CA GLY A 9 9.86 -27.12 3.95
C GLY A 9 8.82 -28.06 3.33
N GLY A 10 7.55 -27.90 3.70
CA GLY A 10 6.45 -28.60 3.04
C GLY A 10 6.27 -28.13 1.59
N ALA A 11 5.69 -28.96 0.72
CA ALA A 11 5.43 -28.61 -0.68
C ALA A 11 4.70 -27.25 -0.77
N GLY A 12 5.32 -26.28 -1.45
CA GLY A 12 4.92 -24.87 -1.49
C GLY A 12 3.52 -24.62 -2.08
N ARG A 13 2.48 -24.82 -1.27
CA ARG A 13 1.07 -24.57 -1.59
C ARG A 13 0.58 -23.27 -0.93
N GLY A 14 1.13 -22.13 -1.32
CA GLY A 14 0.70 -20.83 -0.79
C GLY A 14 1.21 -20.52 0.62
N GLN A 15 2.43 -20.95 0.94
CA GLN A 15 3.11 -20.51 2.16
C GLN A 15 3.50 -19.03 2.03
N GLY A 16 3.14 -18.22 3.03
CA GLY A 16 3.33 -16.77 3.04
C GLY A 16 2.02 -15.99 3.18
N ARG A 17 2.10 -14.69 3.42
CA ARG A 17 0.91 -13.82 3.37
C ARG A 17 0.45 -13.72 1.91
N LYS A 18 -0.85 -13.95 1.67
CA LYS A 18 -1.46 -13.71 0.35
C LYS A 18 -1.18 -12.27 -0.09
N ALA A 19 -0.89 -12.09 -1.37
CA ALA A 19 -0.76 -10.77 -1.96
C ALA A 19 -2.05 -9.98 -1.73
N LEU A 20 -1.92 -8.67 -1.52
CA LEU A 20 -3.07 -7.79 -1.45
C LEU A 20 -3.79 -7.80 -2.81
N PRO A 21 -5.13 -7.85 -2.82
CA PRO A 21 -5.93 -7.62 -4.02
C PRO A 21 -5.50 -6.34 -4.74
N GLU A 22 -5.49 -6.34 -6.08
CA GLU A 22 -4.99 -5.23 -6.90
C GLU A 22 -5.71 -3.90 -6.62
N ASP A 23 -6.99 -3.98 -6.28
CA ASP A 23 -7.86 -2.86 -5.88
C ASP A 23 -7.48 -2.24 -4.53
N LEU A 24 -6.68 -2.92 -3.72
CA LEU A 24 -6.17 -2.46 -2.42
C LEU A 24 -4.71 -2.00 -2.48
N VAL A 25 -4.05 -2.10 -3.64
CA VAL A 25 -2.65 -1.71 -3.79
C VAL A 25 -2.52 -0.19 -3.95
N LEU A 26 -2.41 0.50 -2.82
CA LEU A 26 -2.09 1.92 -2.80
C LEU A 26 -0.57 2.14 -2.90
N LYS A 27 -0.13 2.93 -3.90
CA LYS A 27 1.26 3.38 -3.98
C LYS A 27 1.50 4.50 -2.97
N ALA A 28 2.46 4.32 -2.07
CA ALA A 28 2.87 5.37 -1.14
C ALA A 28 3.61 6.47 -1.88
N VAL A 29 3.23 7.73 -1.64
CA VAL A 29 3.92 8.91 -2.15
C VAL A 29 4.29 9.82 -0.98
N THR A 30 5.50 10.36 -1.00
CA THR A 30 5.98 11.31 0.01
C THR A 30 5.86 12.72 -0.53
N ILE A 31 5.07 13.57 0.12
CA ILE A 31 4.91 14.98 -0.23
C ILE A 31 5.51 15.83 0.88
N LYS A 32 6.44 16.73 0.53
CA LYS A 32 7.00 17.70 1.47
C LYS A 32 6.04 18.87 1.61
N LEU A 33 5.65 19.17 2.85
CA LEU A 33 4.73 20.25 3.20
C LEU A 33 5.33 21.09 4.33
N SER A 34 4.97 22.37 4.41
CA SER A 34 5.24 23.15 5.62
C SER A 34 4.44 22.62 6.81
N ALA A 35 4.83 22.99 8.03
CA ALA A 35 4.12 22.58 9.24
C ALA A 35 2.64 23.01 9.20
N ALA A 36 2.38 24.27 8.80
CA ALA A 36 1.03 24.81 8.66
C ALA A 36 0.20 24.08 7.59
N GLN A 37 0.81 23.72 6.46
CA GLN A 37 0.14 22.94 5.42
C GLN A 37 -0.19 21.52 5.88
N ARG A 38 0.71 20.88 6.65
CA ARG A 38 0.47 19.55 7.22
C ARG A 38 -0.67 19.57 8.25
N GLU A 39 -0.72 20.55 9.13
CA GLU A 39 -1.81 20.72 10.09
C GLU A 39 -3.14 20.96 9.39
N LYS A 40 -3.16 21.82 8.36
CA LYS A 40 -4.34 22.04 7.52
C LYS A 40 -4.77 20.75 6.84
N LEU A 41 -3.84 19.96 6.31
CA LEU A 41 -4.15 18.67 5.69
C LEU A 41 -4.79 17.69 6.68
N GLN A 42 -4.30 17.65 7.93
CA GLN A 42 -4.93 16.83 8.97
C GLN A 42 -6.37 17.27 9.24
N ARG A 43 -6.60 18.58 9.40
CA ARG A 43 -7.97 19.13 9.59
C ARG A 43 -8.90 18.87 8.41
N LEU A 44 -8.36 18.80 7.20
CA LEU A 44 -9.11 18.50 5.97
C LEU A 44 -9.43 17.02 5.79
N GLY A 45 -8.90 16.13 6.65
CA GLY A 45 -9.16 14.69 6.61
C GLY A 45 -8.06 13.86 5.95
N GLY A 46 -6.88 14.42 5.70
CA GLY A 46 -5.69 13.68 5.28
C GLY A 46 -5.78 13.07 3.88
N ALA A 47 -5.32 11.82 3.73
CA ALA A 47 -5.21 11.15 2.43
C ALA A 47 -6.53 11.04 1.64
N PRO A 48 -7.70 10.73 2.25
CA PRO A 48 -8.98 10.78 1.54
C PRO A 48 -9.28 12.12 0.87
N TRP A 49 -8.95 13.24 1.52
CA TRP A 49 -9.17 14.57 0.95
C TRP A 49 -8.29 14.82 -0.27
N VAL A 50 -7.02 14.39 -0.21
CA VAL A 50 -6.08 14.50 -1.35
C VAL A 50 -6.60 13.69 -2.54
N ARG A 51 -7.03 12.44 -2.32
CA ARG A 51 -7.58 11.58 -3.38
C ARG A 51 -8.76 12.24 -4.08
N LYS A 52 -9.73 12.74 -3.30
CA LYS A 52 -10.89 13.46 -3.84
C LYS A 52 -10.51 14.71 -4.66
N LYS A 53 -9.40 15.37 -4.34
CA LYS A 53 -8.89 16.50 -5.11
C LYS A 53 -8.24 16.04 -6.42
N ILE A 54 -7.51 14.92 -6.40
CA ILE A 54 -6.93 14.31 -7.59
C ILE A 54 -8.04 13.83 -8.54
N ASP A 55 -9.04 13.10 -8.05
CA ASP A 55 -10.15 12.58 -8.86
C ASP A 55 -10.95 13.69 -9.57
N LYS A 56 -10.98 14.90 -8.99
CA LYS A 56 -11.66 16.07 -9.56
C LYS A 56 -10.80 16.89 -10.51
N ALA A 57 -9.48 16.74 -10.45
CA ALA A 57 -8.56 17.51 -11.29
C ALA A 57 -8.60 16.95 -12.72
N LYS A 58 -8.78 17.83 -13.71
CA LYS A 58 -8.60 17.44 -15.11
C LYS A 58 -7.13 17.54 -15.45
N VAL A 59 -6.59 16.50 -16.09
CA VAL A 59 -5.26 16.57 -16.70
C VAL A 59 -5.44 17.21 -18.08
N SER A 60 -4.77 18.34 -18.30
CA SER A 60 -4.57 18.88 -19.64
C SER A 60 -3.29 18.25 -20.20
N GLU A 61 -3.42 17.51 -21.29
CA GLU A 61 -2.28 17.04 -22.10
C GLU A 61 -1.72 18.15 -22.97
#